data_AF-A0AAW2B9A8-F1
#
_entry.id   AF-A0AAW2B9A8-F1
#
_cell.length_a   1.000
_cell.length_b   1.000
_cell.length_c   1.000
_cell.angle_alpha   90.00
_cell.angle_beta   90.00
_cell.angle_gamma   90.00
#
_symmetry.space_group_name_H-M   'P 1'
#
loop_
_entity.id
_entity.type
_entity.pdbx_description
1 polymer ?
#
loop_
_entity_poly.entity_id
_entity_poly.type
_entity_poly.pdbx_seq_one_letter_code
_entity_poly.pdbx_strand_id
1 'polypeptide(L)'
;MSVTTNLIGKYNGKKKGDSLARYLVRIGEMAESIKIIQQALEGIPGGPYENLEIRYFDRKRVESLKGVYGIIWVLVPIFTLVLGITIGVLVIVWLEREISAGIQQRIGPEYSGPLGVLQALADGTKLLFKENLLPSRGDTRLFSIGPSIAVIAILLSYSVIPFDYHLVLADLNIGVFLWIAVSSIAPIGLLISGYGSNNKYSFLGGLRAAAQSISYEIPLTLCVLAISLRAIR
;
A
#
# COMPACT_ATOMS: atom_id res chain seq x y z
N MET A 1 12.86 -1.47 58.25
CA MET A 1 13.42 -2.81 57.95
C MET A 1 13.85 -3.62 59.20
N SER A 2 13.50 -3.23 60.44
CA SER A 2 13.94 -3.95 61.66
C SER A 2 12.79 -4.59 62.47
N VAL A 3 11.52 -4.22 62.22
CA VAL A 3 10.37 -4.74 62.99
C VAL A 3 9.68 -5.94 62.32
N THR A 4 9.66 -6.00 60.98
CA THR A 4 8.98 -7.06 60.21
C THR A 4 9.78 -8.36 60.09
N THR A 5 11.12 -8.29 60.07
CA THR A 5 12.00 -9.47 60.02
C THR A 5 11.90 -10.31 61.31
N ASN A 6 11.57 -9.68 62.43
CA ASN A 6 11.41 -10.34 63.73
C ASN A 6 10.13 -11.20 63.86
N LEU A 7 9.11 -10.95 63.03
CA LEU A 7 7.88 -11.75 63.05
C LEU A 7 7.98 -12.99 62.16
N ILE A 8 8.69 -12.89 61.04
CA ILE A 8 8.89 -13.99 60.08
C ILE A 8 9.86 -15.04 60.63
N GLY A 9 10.92 -14.63 61.34
CA GLY A 9 11.90 -15.54 61.93
C GLY A 9 11.38 -16.40 63.11
N LYS A 10 10.28 -15.98 63.77
CA LYS A 10 9.79 -16.65 64.99
C LYS A 10 8.83 -17.82 64.74
N TYR A 11 8.39 -18.02 63.50
CA TYR A 11 7.36 -19.01 63.16
C TYR A 11 7.87 -20.21 62.33
N ASN A 12 9.19 -20.39 62.21
CA ASN A 12 9.76 -21.52 61.45
C ASN A 12 9.82 -22.84 62.26
N GLY A 13 9.04 -22.97 63.33
CA GLY A 13 9.14 -24.12 64.23
C GLY A 13 7.91 -24.37 65.09
N LYS A 14 6.83 -24.91 64.51
CA LYS A 14 5.93 -25.90 65.14
C LYS A 14 4.83 -26.36 64.16
N LYS A 15 4.73 -27.68 63.98
CA LYS A 15 3.61 -28.35 63.31
C LYS A 15 2.34 -28.26 64.18
N LYS A 16 1.18 -28.14 63.50
CA LYS A 16 -0.23 -28.34 63.93
C LYS A 16 -1.01 -27.04 64.24
N GLY A 17 -1.79 -26.56 63.25
CA GLY A 17 -2.77 -25.46 63.37
C GLY A 17 -2.93 -24.61 62.10
N ASP A 18 -3.29 -25.23 60.98
CA ASP A 18 -2.96 -24.75 59.61
C ASP A 18 -3.91 -23.71 58.99
N SER A 19 -4.76 -23.04 59.77
CA SER A 19 -5.70 -22.00 59.27
C SER A 19 -5.22 -20.59 59.60
N LEU A 20 -4.86 -20.36 60.87
CA LEU A 20 -4.48 -19.04 61.37
C LEU A 20 -3.12 -18.59 60.81
N ALA A 21 -2.19 -19.53 60.62
CA ALA A 21 -0.91 -19.27 59.96
C ALA A 21 -1.10 -18.87 58.48
N ARG A 22 -2.01 -19.53 57.75
CA ARG A 22 -2.35 -19.14 56.36
C ARG A 22 -3.01 -17.77 56.28
N TYR A 23 -3.91 -17.46 57.22
CA TYR A 23 -4.52 -16.12 57.30
C TYR A 23 -3.49 -15.03 57.56
N LEU A 24 -2.54 -15.25 58.47
CA LEU A 24 -1.49 -14.28 58.77
C LEU A 24 -0.50 -14.09 57.61
N VAL A 25 -0.13 -15.15 56.91
CA VAL A 25 0.67 -15.06 55.67
C VAL A 25 -0.09 -14.25 54.61
N ARG A 26 -1.39 -14.51 54.41
CA ARG A 26 -2.20 -13.82 53.41
C ARG A 26 -2.45 -12.35 53.73
N ILE A 27 -2.55 -12.00 55.02
CA ILE A 27 -2.58 -10.60 55.48
C ILE A 27 -1.22 -9.94 55.24
N GLY A 28 -0.11 -10.66 55.43
CA GLY A 28 1.23 -10.20 55.06
C GLY A 28 1.38 -9.90 53.57
N GLU A 29 0.91 -10.80 52.70
CA GLU A 29 0.91 -10.63 51.25
C GLU A 29 -0.01 -9.49 50.78
N MET A 30 -1.18 -9.32 51.42
CA MET A 30 -2.06 -8.18 51.14
C MET A 30 -1.44 -6.85 51.61
N ALA A 31 -0.75 -6.83 52.75
CA ALA A 31 -0.06 -5.63 53.22
C ALA A 31 1.12 -5.24 52.30
N GLU A 32 1.83 -6.21 51.72
CA GLU A 32 2.82 -5.94 50.68
C GLU A 32 2.16 -5.44 49.38
N SER A 33 1.03 -6.03 48.98
CA SER A 33 0.27 -5.58 47.80
C SER A 33 -0.25 -4.15 47.94
N ILE A 34 -0.70 -3.75 49.14
CA ILE A 34 -1.15 -2.38 49.42
C ILE A 34 0.04 -1.41 49.36
N LYS A 35 1.22 -1.80 49.85
CA LYS A 35 2.45 -0.99 49.70
C LYS A 35 2.85 -0.83 48.23
N ILE A 36 2.66 -1.87 47.40
CA ILE A 36 2.92 -1.81 45.95
C ILE A 36 2.00 -0.78 45.29
N ILE A 37 0.71 -0.77 45.63
CA ILE A 37 -0.27 0.18 45.08
C ILE A 37 0.01 1.61 45.57
N GLN A 38 0.33 1.77 46.85
CA GLN A 38 0.60 3.07 47.43
C GLN A 38 1.91 3.68 46.91
N GLN A 39 2.93 2.87 46.65
CA GLN A 39 4.18 3.33 46.06
C GLN A 39 4.04 3.68 44.57
N ALA A 40 3.15 3.01 43.84
CA ALA A 40 2.78 3.41 42.48
C ALA A 40 1.99 4.74 42.46
N LEU A 41 1.23 5.06 43.52
CA LEU A 41 0.45 6.29 43.63
C LEU A 41 1.30 7.49 44.11
N GLU A 42 2.30 7.27 44.96
CA GLU A 42 3.15 8.32 45.56
C GLU A 42 4.40 8.67 44.73
N GLY A 43 4.68 7.94 43.64
CA GLY A 43 5.76 8.29 42.69
C GLY A 43 7.18 8.24 43.28
N ILE A 44 7.41 7.44 44.32
CA ILE A 44 8.70 7.38 45.03
C ILE A 44 9.71 6.54 44.21
N PRO A 45 10.90 7.08 43.87
CA PRO A 45 11.95 6.34 43.16
C PRO A 45 12.67 5.34 44.07
N GLY A 46 12.97 4.13 43.57
CA GLY A 46 13.80 3.13 44.25
C GLY A 46 13.16 1.76 44.49
N GLY A 47 12.41 1.20 43.53
CA GLY A 47 11.76 -0.12 43.70
C GLY A 47 11.69 -0.98 42.43
N PRO A 48 11.38 -2.30 42.54
CA PRO A 48 11.31 -3.25 41.40
C PRO A 48 10.32 -2.87 40.27
N TYR A 49 9.48 -1.86 40.51
CA TYR A 49 8.42 -1.35 39.63
C TYR A 49 8.66 0.10 39.15
N GLU A 50 9.76 0.75 39.55
CA GLU A 50 10.16 2.09 39.07
C GLU A 50 10.33 2.14 37.55
N ASN A 51 10.69 1.00 36.95
CA ASN A 51 10.87 0.84 35.52
C ASN A 51 9.67 0.18 34.82
N LEU A 52 8.52 0.02 35.47
CA LEU A 52 7.36 -0.62 34.85
C LEU A 52 6.60 0.34 33.93
N GLU A 53 6.41 1.60 34.34
CA GLU A 53 5.85 2.64 33.46
C GLU A 53 6.77 2.92 32.27
N ILE A 54 8.09 2.99 32.52
CA ILE A 54 9.11 3.13 31.47
C ILE A 54 9.07 1.93 30.51
N ARG A 55 8.97 0.69 31.02
CA ARG A 55 8.82 -0.52 30.18
C ARG A 55 7.50 -0.59 29.43
N TYR A 56 6.40 -0.10 29.99
CA TYR A 56 5.11 -0.05 29.32
C TYR A 56 5.11 1.02 28.21
N PHE A 57 5.68 2.19 28.48
CA PHE A 57 5.87 3.26 27.52
C PHE A 57 6.81 2.83 26.38
N ASP A 58 7.91 2.16 26.70
CA ASP A 58 8.84 1.61 25.73
C ASP A 58 8.21 0.48 24.91
N ARG A 59 7.44 -0.43 25.52
CA ARG A 59 6.69 -1.46 24.78
C ARG A 59 5.67 -0.85 23.83
N LYS A 60 4.86 0.13 24.26
CA LYS A 60 3.92 0.85 23.37
C LYS A 60 4.64 1.55 22.22
N ARG A 61 5.81 2.16 22.49
CA ARG A 61 6.65 2.79 21.48
C ARG A 61 7.19 1.75 20.49
N VAL A 62 7.69 0.60 20.95
CA VAL A 62 8.19 -0.49 20.09
C VAL A 62 7.06 -1.11 19.27
N GLU A 63 5.86 -1.30 19.83
CA GLU A 63 4.67 -1.77 19.10
C GLU A 63 4.26 -0.76 18.01
N SER A 64 4.27 0.53 18.35
CA SER A 64 4.00 1.62 17.40
C SER A 64 5.06 1.68 16.29
N LEU A 65 6.34 1.56 16.65
CA LEU A 65 7.44 1.52 15.68
C LEU A 65 7.31 0.30 14.76
N LYS A 66 7.00 -0.89 15.29
CA LYS A 66 6.73 -2.08 14.47
C LYS A 66 5.58 -1.86 13.48
N GLY A 67 4.51 -1.16 13.91
CA GLY A 67 3.42 -0.76 13.02
C GLY A 67 3.89 0.18 11.89
N VAL A 68 4.71 1.18 12.23
CA VAL A 68 5.29 2.11 11.25
C VAL A 68 6.23 1.40 10.28
N TYR A 69 7.11 0.53 10.78
CA TYR A 69 7.98 -0.30 9.93
C TYR A 69 7.17 -1.21 9.01
N GLY A 70 6.09 -1.83 9.49
CA GLY A 70 5.20 -2.65 8.66
C GLY A 70 4.56 -1.85 7.52
N ILE A 71 4.10 -0.63 7.80
CA ILE A 71 3.54 0.26 6.76
C ILE A 71 4.60 0.64 5.72
N ILE A 72 5.80 1.03 6.16
CA ILE A 72 6.90 1.39 5.27
C ILE A 72 7.28 0.22 4.36
N TRP A 73 7.34 -1.00 4.90
CA TRP A 73 7.65 -2.20 4.13
C TRP A 73 6.64 -2.50 3.01
N VAL A 74 5.37 -2.14 3.18
CA VAL A 74 4.34 -2.29 2.13
C VAL A 74 4.36 -1.12 1.14
N LEU A 75 4.64 0.10 1.61
CA LEU A 75 4.63 1.29 0.74
C LEU A 75 5.82 1.34 -0.23
N VAL A 76 7.00 0.86 0.17
CA VAL A 76 8.21 0.85 -0.66
C VAL A 76 8.02 0.10 -1.99
N PRO A 77 7.52 -1.15 -2.03
CA PRO A 77 7.33 -1.87 -3.30
C PRO A 77 6.25 -1.22 -4.17
N ILE A 78 5.16 -0.70 -3.58
CA ILE A 78 4.11 0.02 -4.32
C ILE A 78 4.68 1.28 -4.97
N PHE A 79 5.44 2.08 -4.21
CA PHE A 79 6.05 3.30 -4.71
C PHE A 79 7.08 3.02 -5.81
N THR A 80 7.91 1.99 -5.62
CA THR A 80 8.88 1.53 -6.62
C THR A 80 8.18 1.12 -7.92
N LEU A 81 7.05 0.39 -7.83
CA LEU A 81 6.28 -0.02 -9.00
C LEU A 81 5.68 1.18 -9.75
N VAL A 82 5.05 2.12 -9.04
CA VAL A 82 4.47 3.32 -9.66
C VAL A 82 5.54 4.17 -10.34
N LEU A 83 6.70 4.37 -9.68
CA LEU A 83 7.83 5.07 -10.28
C LEU A 83 8.38 4.34 -11.50
N GLY A 84 8.54 3.01 -11.41
CA GLY A 84 9.03 2.18 -12.51
C GLY A 84 8.13 2.27 -13.75
N ILE A 85 6.81 2.16 -13.57
CA ILE A 85 5.84 2.32 -14.66
C ILE A 85 5.92 3.73 -15.25
N THR A 86 5.98 4.77 -14.41
CA THR A 86 6.03 6.16 -14.87
C THR A 86 7.28 6.42 -15.72
N ILE A 87 8.46 6.00 -15.25
CA ILE A 87 9.71 6.12 -16.01
C ILE A 87 9.65 5.28 -17.28
N GLY A 88 9.12 4.05 -17.20
CA GLY A 88 8.93 3.18 -18.36
C GLY A 88 8.08 3.83 -19.46
N VAL A 89 6.95 4.45 -19.10
CA VAL A 89 6.11 5.18 -20.06
C VAL A 89 6.86 6.35 -20.70
N LEU A 90 7.62 7.13 -19.92
CA LEU A 90 8.41 8.24 -20.48
C LEU A 90 9.45 7.73 -21.50
N VAL A 91 10.13 6.63 -21.20
CA VAL A 91 11.11 6.00 -22.10
C VAL A 91 10.42 5.45 -23.35
N ILE A 92 9.28 4.76 -23.20
CA ILE A 92 8.54 4.19 -24.34
C ILE A 92 8.05 5.30 -25.27
N VAL A 93 7.54 6.42 -24.74
CA VAL A 93 7.10 7.57 -25.56
C VAL A 93 8.27 8.21 -26.32
N TRP A 94 9.44 8.33 -25.68
CA TRP A 94 10.64 8.81 -26.36
C TRP A 94 11.10 7.83 -27.46
N LEU A 95 11.17 6.53 -27.14
CA LEU A 95 11.54 5.48 -28.09
C LEU A 95 10.57 5.40 -29.28
N GLU A 96 9.27 5.52 -29.05
CA GLU A 96 8.25 5.51 -30.10
C GLU A 96 8.49 6.64 -31.10
N ARG A 97 8.82 7.85 -30.62
CA ARG A 97 9.14 8.98 -31.49
C ARG A 97 10.40 8.76 -32.29
N GLU A 98 11.44 8.21 -31.66
CA GLU A 98 12.73 7.94 -32.31
C GLU A 98 12.61 6.84 -33.38
N ILE A 99 11.98 5.71 -33.03
CA ILE A 99 11.76 4.59 -33.95
C ILE A 99 10.86 5.02 -35.11
N SER A 100 9.77 5.73 -34.84
CA SER A 100 8.87 6.24 -35.90
C SER A 100 9.57 7.23 -36.83
N ALA A 101 10.47 8.05 -36.30
CA ALA A 101 11.29 8.95 -37.11
C ALA A 101 12.27 8.17 -38.00
N GLY A 102 12.96 7.16 -37.45
CA GLY A 102 13.84 6.28 -38.21
C GLY A 102 13.12 5.52 -39.33
N ILE A 103 11.92 4.99 -39.07
CA ILE A 103 11.08 4.34 -40.09
C ILE A 103 10.71 5.32 -41.21
N GLN A 104 10.38 6.57 -40.85
CA GLN A 104 9.99 7.62 -41.80
C GLN A 104 11.18 8.30 -42.49
N GLN A 105 12.43 7.85 -42.23
CA GLN A 105 13.64 8.50 -42.74
C GLN A 105 13.71 10.00 -42.40
N ARG A 106 13.20 10.37 -41.23
CA ARG A 106 13.33 11.72 -40.66
C ARG A 106 14.10 11.66 -39.36
N ILE A 107 14.70 12.80 -38.98
CA ILE A 107 15.45 12.90 -37.73
C ILE A 107 14.46 12.96 -36.56
N GLY A 108 14.73 12.17 -35.51
CA GLY A 108 13.96 12.13 -34.28
C GLY A 108 14.28 13.30 -33.34
N PRO A 109 13.87 13.22 -32.07
CA PRO A 109 14.19 14.25 -31.07
C PRO A 109 15.70 14.35 -30.83
N GLU A 110 16.34 15.43 -31.30
CA GLU A 110 17.80 15.65 -31.13
C GLU A 110 18.16 16.82 -30.19
N TYR A 111 17.24 17.77 -29.99
CA TYR A 111 17.58 19.06 -29.35
C TYR A 111 17.46 19.08 -27.82
N SER A 112 16.66 18.20 -27.23
CA SER A 112 16.37 18.17 -25.79
C SER A 112 17.32 17.22 -25.05
N GLY A 113 18.63 17.50 -25.07
CA GLY A 113 19.69 16.68 -24.48
C GLY A 113 20.31 15.66 -25.44
N PRO A 114 21.33 14.88 -25.02
CA PRO A 114 21.95 13.86 -25.87
C PRO A 114 20.90 12.85 -26.34
N LEU A 115 20.76 12.65 -27.65
CA LEU A 115 19.72 11.78 -28.27
C LEU A 115 18.28 12.15 -27.89
N GLY A 116 18.03 13.38 -27.43
CA GLY A 116 16.70 13.86 -27.05
C GLY A 116 16.07 13.17 -25.83
N VAL A 117 16.84 12.51 -24.97
CA VAL A 117 16.33 11.77 -23.81
C VAL A 117 15.53 12.66 -22.85
N LEU A 118 15.87 13.95 -22.74
CA LEU A 118 15.14 14.88 -21.86
C LEU A 118 13.82 15.35 -22.47
N GLN A 119 13.52 15.01 -23.73
CA GLN A 119 12.29 15.41 -24.40
C GLN A 119 11.04 14.92 -23.67
N ALA A 120 11.01 13.65 -23.24
CA ALA A 120 9.85 13.11 -22.53
C ALA A 120 9.63 13.81 -21.17
N LEU A 121 10.72 14.19 -20.49
CA LEU A 121 10.65 14.96 -19.25
C LEU A 121 10.16 16.40 -19.49
N ALA A 122 10.61 17.04 -20.58
CA ALA A 122 10.14 18.36 -20.99
C ALA A 122 8.65 18.36 -21.35
N ASP A 123 8.17 17.32 -22.05
CA ASP A 123 6.76 17.17 -22.40
C ASP A 123 5.90 16.94 -21.15
N GLY A 124 6.37 16.11 -20.20
CA GLY A 124 5.69 15.90 -18.92
C GLY A 124 5.59 17.18 -18.08
N THR A 125 6.70 17.90 -17.90
CA THR A 125 6.72 19.17 -17.15
C THR A 125 5.84 20.23 -17.81
N LYS A 126 5.86 20.34 -19.14
CA LYS A 126 4.96 21.23 -19.90
C LYS A 126 3.48 20.95 -19.62
N LEU A 127 3.10 19.66 -19.56
CA LEU A 127 1.71 19.28 -19.29
C LEU A 127 1.28 19.60 -17.84
N LEU A 128 2.20 19.54 -16.87
CA LEU A 128 1.91 19.90 -15.47
C LEU A 128 1.62 21.39 -15.28
N PHE A 129 2.31 22.26 -16.03
CA PHE A 129 2.07 23.71 -16.00
C PHE A 129 0.93 24.13 -16.93
N LYS A 130 0.40 23.23 -17.75
CA LYS A 130 -0.70 23.55 -18.66
C LYS A 130 -1.98 23.76 -17.85
N GLU A 131 -2.71 24.81 -18.22
CA GLU A 131 -4.03 25.10 -17.66
C GLU A 131 -5.00 23.92 -17.84
N ASN A 132 -5.70 23.57 -16.77
CA ASN A 132 -6.73 22.52 -16.80
C ASN A 132 -8.06 23.12 -17.27
N LEU A 133 -8.39 22.92 -18.56
CA LEU A 133 -9.64 23.35 -19.15
C LEU A 133 -10.72 22.27 -18.97
N LEU A 134 -11.74 22.60 -18.18
CA LEU A 134 -12.91 21.74 -17.96
C LEU A 134 -14.07 22.17 -18.87
N PRO A 135 -14.85 21.22 -19.43
CA PRO A 135 -15.96 21.54 -20.32
C PRO A 135 -17.08 22.28 -19.56
N SER A 136 -17.40 23.51 -19.97
CA SER A 136 -18.40 24.35 -19.29
C SER A 136 -19.84 23.81 -19.36
N ARG A 137 -20.13 22.99 -20.38
CA ARG A 137 -21.44 22.35 -20.58
C ARG A 137 -21.46 20.88 -20.17
N GLY A 138 -20.32 20.31 -19.80
CA GLY A 138 -20.17 18.89 -19.46
C GLY A 138 -20.30 18.63 -17.96
N ASP A 139 -20.44 17.35 -17.60
CA ASP A 139 -20.31 16.92 -16.22
C ASP A 139 -18.82 16.80 -15.88
N THR A 140 -18.30 17.76 -15.12
CA THR A 140 -16.89 17.84 -14.75
C THR A 140 -16.42 16.69 -13.87
N ARG A 141 -17.32 16.08 -13.08
CA ARG A 141 -17.00 14.93 -12.24
C ARG A 141 -16.81 13.70 -13.09
N LEU A 142 -17.77 13.39 -13.96
CA LEU A 142 -17.66 12.24 -14.87
C LEU A 142 -16.46 12.39 -15.81
N PHE A 143 -16.24 13.59 -16.35
CA PHE A 143 -15.12 13.88 -17.24
C PHE A 143 -13.75 13.64 -16.56
N SER A 144 -13.61 13.97 -15.27
CA SER A 144 -12.35 13.80 -14.54
C SER A 144 -12.16 12.38 -13.97
N ILE A 145 -13.26 11.72 -13.57
CA ILE A 145 -13.23 10.36 -13.02
C ILE A 145 -12.94 9.33 -14.12
N GLY A 146 -13.43 9.54 -15.34
CA GLY A 146 -13.24 8.59 -16.45
C GLY A 146 -11.78 8.20 -16.69
N PRO A 147 -10.88 9.15 -16.97
CA PRO A 147 -9.45 8.86 -17.15
C PRO A 147 -8.80 8.28 -15.89
N SER A 148 -9.25 8.71 -14.71
CA SER A 148 -8.74 8.20 -13.43
C SER A 148 -9.02 6.70 -13.25
N ILE A 149 -10.24 6.25 -13.60
CA ILE A 149 -10.62 4.83 -13.56
C ILE A 149 -9.70 4.00 -14.48
N ALA A 150 -9.43 4.49 -15.70
CA ALA A 150 -8.57 3.80 -16.64
C ALA A 150 -7.13 3.66 -16.13
N VAL A 151 -6.56 4.73 -15.57
CA VAL A 151 -5.21 4.71 -14.98
C VAL A 151 -5.14 3.76 -13.79
N ILE A 152 -6.13 3.79 -12.89
CA ILE A 152 -6.19 2.91 -11.72
C ILE A 152 -6.27 1.45 -12.14
N ALA A 153 -7.11 1.13 -13.13
CA ALA A 153 -7.21 -0.23 -13.67
C ALA A 153 -5.87 -0.74 -14.21
N ILE A 154 -5.16 0.09 -14.99
CA ILE A 154 -3.84 -0.28 -15.54
C ILE A 154 -2.82 -0.48 -14.41
N LEU A 155 -2.75 0.43 -13.44
CA LEU A 155 -1.80 0.29 -12.32
C LEU A 155 -2.08 -0.97 -11.49
N LEU A 156 -3.35 -1.30 -11.26
CA LEU A 156 -3.75 -2.52 -10.56
C LEU A 156 -3.40 -3.79 -11.36
N SER A 157 -3.55 -3.74 -12.68
CA SER A 157 -3.17 -4.83 -13.59
C SER A 157 -1.67 -5.15 -13.50
N TYR A 158 -0.81 -4.14 -13.37
CA TYR A 158 0.63 -4.33 -13.17
C TYR A 158 1.02 -4.94 -11.82
N SER A 159 0.15 -4.85 -10.79
CA SER A 159 0.43 -5.40 -9.46
C SER A 159 0.55 -6.93 -9.45
N VAL A 160 -0.04 -7.60 -10.44
CA VAL A 160 -0.08 -9.07 -10.54
C VAL A 160 1.12 -9.63 -11.29
N ILE A 161 1.85 -8.79 -12.02
CA ILE A 161 2.93 -9.24 -12.89
C ILE A 161 4.18 -9.53 -12.02
N PRO A 162 4.73 -10.75 -12.08
CA PRO A 162 5.95 -11.07 -11.37
C PRO A 162 7.17 -10.51 -12.12
N PHE A 163 7.92 -9.59 -11.50
CA PHE A 163 9.15 -9.06 -12.09
C PHE A 163 10.38 -9.90 -11.73
N ASP A 164 10.39 -10.51 -10.54
CA ASP A 164 11.42 -11.41 -10.03
C ASP A 164 10.79 -12.35 -8.98
N TYR A 165 11.48 -13.42 -8.60
CA TYR A 165 11.04 -14.38 -7.56
C TYR A 165 10.72 -13.71 -6.22
N HIS A 166 11.39 -12.60 -5.91
CA HIS A 166 11.19 -11.81 -4.70
C HIS A 166 10.44 -10.49 -4.94
N LEU A 167 10.15 -10.14 -6.21
CA LEU A 167 9.50 -8.89 -6.61
C LEU A 167 8.13 -9.19 -7.22
N VAL A 168 7.24 -9.72 -6.39
CA VAL A 168 5.80 -9.87 -6.68
C VAL A 168 5.03 -9.08 -5.63
N LEU A 169 4.24 -8.09 -6.05
CA LEU A 169 3.43 -7.30 -5.12
C LEU A 169 2.25 -8.10 -4.55
N ALA A 170 1.57 -8.85 -5.43
CA ALA A 170 0.42 -9.67 -5.08
C ALA A 170 0.56 -11.05 -5.72
N ASP A 171 1.12 -12.00 -4.98
CA ASP A 171 1.15 -13.40 -5.39
C ASP A 171 -0.24 -14.01 -5.18
N LEU A 172 -0.98 -14.13 -6.28
CA LEU A 172 -2.36 -14.60 -6.31
C LEU A 172 -2.45 -15.84 -7.19
N ASN A 173 -2.99 -16.93 -6.65
CA ASN A 173 -3.27 -18.16 -7.41
C ASN A 173 -4.16 -17.92 -8.65
N ILE A 174 -4.95 -16.84 -8.63
CA ILE A 174 -5.91 -16.44 -9.68
C ILE A 174 -5.41 -15.17 -10.41
N GLY A 175 -4.09 -14.94 -10.45
CA GLY A 175 -3.51 -13.71 -10.98
C GLY A 175 -3.94 -13.40 -12.43
N VAL A 176 -3.88 -14.40 -13.30
CA VAL A 176 -4.23 -14.21 -14.73
C VAL A 176 -5.69 -13.79 -14.94
N PHE A 177 -6.65 -14.38 -14.19
CA PHE A 177 -8.04 -13.95 -14.32
C PHE A 177 -8.29 -12.59 -13.68
N LEU A 178 -7.58 -12.24 -12.59
CA LEU A 178 -7.64 -10.90 -12.02
C LEU A 178 -7.14 -9.87 -13.04
N TRP A 179 -6.03 -10.16 -13.70
CA TRP A 179 -5.45 -9.30 -14.73
C TRP A 179 -6.45 -9.00 -15.86
N ILE A 180 -7.13 -10.03 -16.37
CA ILE A 180 -8.22 -9.88 -17.35
C ILE A 180 -9.36 -9.03 -16.80
N ALA A 181 -9.88 -9.39 -15.62
CA ALA A 181 -11.04 -8.71 -15.03
C ALA A 181 -10.79 -7.21 -14.79
N VAL A 182 -9.58 -6.87 -14.33
CA VAL A 182 -9.17 -5.49 -14.10
C VAL A 182 -8.96 -4.75 -15.43
N SER A 183 -8.37 -5.39 -16.43
CA SER A 183 -8.21 -4.82 -17.78
C SER A 183 -9.55 -4.42 -18.41
N SER A 184 -10.61 -5.21 -18.19
CA SER A 184 -11.95 -4.95 -18.74
C SER A 184 -12.61 -3.68 -18.20
N ILE A 185 -12.09 -3.11 -17.11
CA ILE A 185 -12.62 -1.87 -16.51
C ILE A 185 -12.09 -0.63 -17.26
N ALA A 186 -10.90 -0.69 -17.84
CA ALA A 186 -10.26 0.47 -18.49
C ALA A 186 -11.10 1.09 -19.63
N PRO A 187 -11.74 0.33 -20.52
CA PRO A 187 -12.58 0.88 -21.60
C PRO A 187 -13.80 1.64 -21.09
N ILE A 188 -14.33 1.28 -19.92
CA ILE A 188 -15.46 1.96 -19.28
C ILE A 188 -15.04 3.39 -18.88
N GLY A 189 -13.81 3.57 -18.39
CA GLY A 189 -13.26 4.89 -18.07
C GLY A 189 -13.22 5.83 -19.28
N LEU A 190 -12.85 5.31 -20.45
CA LEU A 190 -12.85 6.06 -21.71
C LEU A 190 -14.27 6.49 -22.13
N LEU A 191 -15.24 5.58 -21.99
CA LEU A 191 -16.63 5.86 -22.32
C LEU A 191 -17.26 6.91 -21.40
N ILE A 192 -17.00 6.82 -20.08
CA ILE A 192 -17.46 7.80 -19.09
C ILE A 192 -16.85 9.18 -19.37
N SER A 193 -15.56 9.23 -19.72
CA SER A 193 -14.90 10.48 -20.11
C SER A 193 -15.53 11.12 -21.34
N GLY A 194 -15.86 10.33 -22.36
CA GLY A 194 -16.52 10.80 -23.58
C GLY A 194 -17.96 11.25 -23.35
N TYR A 195 -18.69 10.59 -22.44
CA TYR A 195 -20.04 10.98 -22.04
C TYR A 195 -20.03 12.29 -21.22
N GLY A 196 -19.12 12.40 -20.24
CA GLY A 196 -18.98 13.57 -19.37
C GLY A 196 -18.60 14.85 -20.12
N SER A 197 -18.00 14.75 -21.30
CA SER A 197 -17.63 15.92 -22.11
C SER A 197 -18.83 16.65 -22.74
N ASN A 198 -20.05 16.09 -22.69
CA ASN A 198 -21.27 16.60 -23.32
C ASN A 198 -21.07 17.06 -24.78
N ASN A 199 -20.34 16.25 -25.56
CA ASN A 199 -20.13 16.48 -26.99
C ASN A 199 -20.40 15.20 -27.79
N LYS A 200 -21.30 15.28 -28.78
CA LYS A 200 -21.70 14.12 -29.61
C LYS A 200 -20.51 13.42 -30.28
N TYR A 201 -19.52 14.18 -30.74
CA TYR A 201 -18.34 13.62 -31.41
C TYR A 201 -17.41 12.88 -30.45
N SER A 202 -17.16 13.46 -29.27
CA SER A 202 -16.32 12.81 -28.25
C SER A 202 -16.99 11.55 -27.71
N PHE A 203 -18.31 11.60 -27.48
CA PHE A 203 -19.08 10.44 -27.06
C PHE A 203 -19.05 9.31 -28.10
N LEU A 204 -19.24 9.62 -29.39
CA LEU A 204 -19.15 8.64 -30.47
C LEU A 204 -17.74 8.04 -30.59
N GLY A 205 -16.70 8.86 -30.40
CA GLY A 205 -15.31 8.39 -30.31
C GLY A 205 -15.09 7.42 -29.14
N GLY A 206 -15.61 7.76 -27.95
CA GLY A 206 -15.57 6.89 -26.77
C GLY A 206 -16.28 5.56 -26.98
N LEU A 207 -17.47 5.57 -27.61
CA LEU A 207 -18.20 4.35 -27.97
C LEU A 207 -17.41 3.46 -28.93
N ARG A 208 -16.75 4.04 -29.94
CA ARG A 208 -15.91 3.29 -30.89
C ARG A 208 -14.70 2.65 -30.20
N ALA A 209 -14.02 3.40 -29.33
CA ALA A 209 -12.88 2.89 -28.57
C ALA A 209 -13.30 1.76 -27.61
N ALA A 210 -14.43 1.92 -26.91
CA ALA A 210 -14.97 0.90 -26.03
C ALA A 210 -15.36 -0.37 -26.79
N ALA A 211 -16.09 -0.24 -27.91
CA ALA A 211 -16.47 -1.36 -28.75
C ALA A 211 -15.24 -2.12 -29.27
N GLN A 212 -14.24 -1.39 -29.78
CA GLN A 212 -12.98 -1.96 -30.25
C GLN A 212 -12.27 -2.74 -29.13
N SER A 213 -12.10 -2.12 -27.95
CA SER A 213 -11.39 -2.76 -26.85
C SER A 213 -12.07 -4.05 -26.38
N ILE A 214 -13.40 -4.01 -26.20
CA ILE A 214 -14.18 -5.18 -25.80
C ILE A 214 -14.10 -6.28 -26.87
N SER A 215 -14.16 -5.91 -28.15
CA SER A 215 -14.04 -6.88 -29.25
C SER A 215 -12.69 -7.59 -29.29
N TYR A 216 -11.59 -6.93 -28.92
CA TYR A 216 -10.26 -7.57 -28.83
C TYR A 216 -10.01 -8.31 -27.52
N GLU A 217 -10.76 -7.98 -26.47
CA GLU A 217 -10.62 -8.63 -25.17
C GLU A 217 -11.19 -10.05 -25.18
N ILE A 218 -12.34 -10.27 -25.83
CA ILE A 218 -12.95 -11.61 -25.95
C ILE A 218 -11.98 -12.65 -26.57
N PRO A 219 -11.39 -12.45 -27.76
CA PRO A 219 -10.44 -13.41 -28.31
C PRO A 219 -9.17 -13.55 -27.46
N LEU A 220 -8.69 -12.46 -26.84
CA LEU A 220 -7.55 -12.51 -25.91
C LEU A 220 -7.84 -13.43 -24.72
N THR A 221 -9.01 -13.31 -24.10
CA THR A 221 -9.40 -14.16 -22.98
C THR A 221 -9.47 -15.64 -23.36
N LEU A 222 -9.95 -15.95 -24.58
CA LEU A 222 -9.96 -17.32 -25.11
C LEU A 222 -8.52 -17.87 -25.31
N CYS A 223 -7.61 -17.05 -25.83
CA CYS A 223 -6.20 -17.44 -25.96
C CYS A 223 -5.55 -17.71 -24.60
N VAL A 224 -5.80 -16.85 -23.62
CA VAL A 224 -5.28 -17.00 -22.26
C VAL A 224 -5.85 -18.24 -21.57
N LEU A 225 -7.13 -18.54 -21.78
CA LEU A 225 -7.76 -19.77 -21.29
C LEU A 225 -7.06 -21.02 -21.85
N ALA A 226 -6.75 -21.05 -23.14
CA ALA A 226 -6.05 -22.17 -23.76
C ALA A 226 -4.65 -22.41 -23.15
N ILE A 227 -3.91 -21.34 -22.85
CA ILE A 227 -2.60 -21.43 -22.18
C ILE A 227 -2.76 -21.92 -20.74
N SER A 228 -3.77 -21.42 -20.02
CA SER A 228 -4.05 -21.80 -18.63
C SER A 228 -4.38 -23.28 -18.52
N LEU A 229 -5.15 -23.83 -19.46
CA LEU A 229 -5.44 -25.27 -19.53
C LEU A 229 -4.18 -26.11 -19.73
N ARG A 230 -3.21 -25.63 -20.52
CA ARG A 230 -1.91 -26.31 -20.71
C ARG A 230 -1.08 -26.30 -19.42
N ALA A 231 -1.11 -25.20 -18.67
CA ALA A 231 -0.34 -25.04 -17.44
C ALA A 231 -0.85 -25.88 -16.26
N ILE A 232 -2.09 -26.36 -16.32
CA ILE A 232 -2.72 -27.22 -15.29
C ILE A 232 -2.24 -28.70 -15.37
N ARG A 233 -1.44 -29.06 -16.38
CA ARG A 233 -0.77 -30.37 -16.46
C ARG A 233 0.59 -30.34 -15.80
#